data_AF-A0A2T7NWK2-F1
#
_entry.id   AF-A0A2T7NWK2-F1
#
_cell.length_a   1.000
_cell.length_b   1.000
_cell.length_c   1.000
_cell.angle_alpha   90.00
_cell.angle_beta   90.00
_cell.angle_gamma   90.00
#
_symmetry.space_group_name_H-M   'P 1'
#
loop_
_entity.id
_entity.type
_entity.pdbx_description
1 polymer ?
#
loop_
_entity_poly.entity_id
_entity_poly.type
_entity_poly.pdbx_seq_one_letter_code
_entity_poly.pdbx_strand_id
1 'polypeptide(L)'
;MLNFHDLEEDLRLELADDSLCLEREVFGGIVNKAAHFRSVKTGQSFLVKLHAFNDELVHKKTVCESRVHYKGDKSGLTGTIKFGSDFDHFIGTFRTGQMWRDTWQEYFIGDILQPLMSGLQTKYSDRTLSEKWAWLQRYIPKVFEKESLTPAINHGDLCLANFGQTEKGPVVFDPSVLYGHCQFDLILSYLEEAFDEQFFQEYHKIIPKSSRCNDFLLVYEFFYHAVMWYHIDDVKYQCSTHSSADRVKDMLQKQYITT
;
A
#
# COMPACT_ATOMS: atom_id res chain seq x y z
N MET A 1 8.14 -18.97 6.95
CA MET A 1 6.74 -19.19 7.32
C MET A 1 6.46 -18.10 8.33
N LEU A 2 5.85 -16.98 7.94
CA LEU A 2 5.65 -15.85 8.86
C LEU A 2 4.37 -16.09 9.65
N ASN A 3 4.50 -16.61 10.86
CA ASN A 3 3.47 -16.47 11.88
C ASN A 3 3.36 -14.97 12.21
N PHE A 4 2.16 -14.46 12.48
CA PHE A 4 1.99 -13.07 12.92
C PHE A 4 2.76 -12.79 14.23
N HIS A 5 2.94 -13.81 15.07
CA HIS A 5 3.84 -13.76 16.23
C HIS A 5 5.30 -13.63 15.81
N ASP A 6 5.72 -14.29 14.72
CA ASP A 6 7.07 -14.17 14.18
C ASP A 6 7.26 -12.76 13.61
N LEU A 7 6.32 -12.20 12.82
CA LEU A 7 6.40 -10.82 12.31
C LEU A 7 6.43 -9.77 13.45
N GLU A 8 5.69 -9.99 14.54
CA GLU A 8 5.70 -9.12 15.73
C GLU A 8 7.04 -9.17 16.47
N GLU A 9 7.57 -10.38 16.66
CA GLU A 9 8.84 -10.64 17.33
C GLU A 9 10.01 -10.14 16.47
N ASP A 10 9.91 -10.32 15.16
CA ASP A 10 10.84 -9.88 14.12
C ASP A 10 10.89 -8.34 14.00
N LEU A 11 9.73 -7.67 13.95
CA LEU A 11 9.65 -6.20 13.95
C LEU A 11 10.13 -5.60 15.29
N ARG A 12 9.88 -6.27 16.43
CA ARG A 12 10.39 -5.86 17.76
C ARG A 12 11.90 -6.03 17.89
N LEU A 13 12.46 -7.14 17.39
CA LEU A 13 13.89 -7.45 17.49
C LEU A 13 14.74 -6.57 16.58
N GLU A 14 14.20 -6.13 15.44
CA GLU A 14 15.01 -5.51 14.38
C GLU A 14 14.94 -3.98 14.31
N LEU A 15 13.84 -3.36 14.76
CA LEU A 15 13.75 -1.89 14.83
C LEU A 15 14.57 -1.29 15.99
N ALA A 16 15.04 -2.12 16.94
CA ALA A 16 15.73 -1.69 18.17
C ALA A 16 15.02 -0.52 18.87
N ASP A 17 13.70 -0.48 18.76
CA ASP A 17 12.85 0.62 19.18
C ASP A 17 11.69 0.03 19.97
N ASP A 18 11.78 0.10 21.31
CA ASP A 18 10.79 -0.39 22.27
C ASP A 18 9.40 0.31 22.14
N SER A 19 9.23 1.16 21.12
CA SER A 19 8.01 1.91 20.88
C SER A 19 6.94 1.14 20.11
N LEU A 20 7.25 0.08 19.36
CA LEU A 20 6.25 -0.70 18.61
C LEU A 20 5.66 -1.85 19.46
N CYS A 21 4.35 -1.78 19.72
CA CYS A 21 3.57 -2.87 20.33
C CYS A 21 2.44 -3.27 19.39
N LEU A 22 2.45 -4.50 18.87
CA LEU A 22 1.24 -5.06 18.25
C LEU A 22 0.37 -5.62 19.38
N GLU A 23 -0.91 -5.26 19.41
CA GLU A 23 -1.90 -5.79 20.34
C GLU A 23 -3.09 -6.35 19.55
N ARG A 24 -3.55 -7.53 19.96
CA ARG A 24 -4.76 -8.15 19.42
C ARG A 24 -5.91 -7.76 20.32
N GLU A 25 -6.70 -6.77 19.93
CA GLU A 25 -7.92 -6.43 20.67
C GLU A 25 -9.10 -7.24 20.14
N VAL A 26 -9.81 -7.90 21.04
CA VAL A 26 -11.05 -8.61 20.73
C VAL A 26 -12.19 -7.81 21.34
N PHE A 27 -12.93 -7.07 20.51
CA PHE A 27 -14.12 -6.34 20.94
C PHE A 27 -15.35 -6.95 20.26
N GLY A 28 -16.31 -7.44 21.04
CA GLY A 28 -17.57 -8.00 20.52
C GLY A 28 -17.43 -9.25 19.63
N GLY A 29 -16.31 -9.97 19.69
CA GLY A 29 -16.04 -11.14 18.85
C GLY A 29 -15.40 -10.82 17.50
N ILE A 30 -15.16 -9.54 17.20
CA ILE A 30 -14.34 -9.08 16.08
C ILE A 30 -12.89 -8.98 16.59
N VAL A 31 -11.97 -9.59 15.87
CA VAL A 31 -10.53 -9.51 16.15
C VAL A 31 -9.99 -8.31 15.39
N ASN A 32 -9.81 -7.19 16.07
CA ASN A 32 -9.12 -6.03 15.52
C ASN A 32 -7.63 -6.18 15.85
N LYS A 33 -6.78 -5.97 14.85
CA LYS A 33 -5.33 -6.02 15.03
C LYS A 33 -4.82 -4.60 15.08
N ALA A 34 -4.25 -4.18 16.20
CA ALA A 34 -3.73 -2.83 16.41
C ALA A 34 -2.20 -2.84 16.54
N ALA A 35 -1.54 -1.81 16.02
CA ALA A 35 -0.12 -1.53 16.14
C ALA A 35 0.08 -0.19 16.85
N HIS A 36 0.47 -0.23 18.12
CA HIS A 36 0.72 0.91 19.00
C HIS A 36 2.16 1.42 18.89
N PHE A 37 2.33 2.76 18.98
CA PHE A 37 3.64 3.43 19.02
C PHE A 37 3.81 4.25 20.31
N ARG A 38 4.96 4.14 21.02
CA ARG A 38 5.25 4.86 22.30
C ARG A 38 5.74 6.31 22.20
N SER A 39 5.63 7.02 21.08
CA SER A 39 5.93 8.47 21.11
C SER A 39 5.19 9.32 20.07
N VAL A 40 4.82 10.52 20.51
CA VAL A 40 4.19 11.58 19.71
C VAL A 40 5.14 12.13 18.63
N LYS A 41 6.47 11.94 18.79
CA LYS A 41 7.47 12.23 17.74
C LYS A 41 7.65 11.09 16.73
N THR A 42 7.12 9.90 17.00
CA THR A 42 7.39 8.68 16.22
C THR A 42 6.24 8.19 15.33
N GLY A 43 5.06 8.83 15.36
CA GLY A 43 4.01 8.60 14.34
C GLY A 43 4.50 8.88 12.93
N GLN A 44 5.27 9.96 12.79
CA GLN A 44 6.03 10.34 11.60
C GLN A 44 7.04 9.27 11.15
N SER A 45 7.45 8.37 12.06
CA SER A 45 8.47 7.34 11.81
C SER A 45 7.89 5.98 11.42
N PHE A 46 6.63 5.68 11.76
CA PHE A 46 6.11 4.32 11.55
C PHE A 46 6.00 3.97 10.07
N LEU A 47 5.20 4.73 9.31
CA LEU A 47 4.90 4.36 7.93
C LEU A 47 6.18 4.31 7.08
N VAL A 48 7.09 5.26 7.34
CA VAL A 48 8.38 5.32 6.64
C VAL A 48 9.34 4.21 7.05
N LYS A 49 9.39 3.82 8.33
CA LYS A 49 10.13 2.63 8.79
C LYS A 49 9.54 1.36 8.19
N LEU A 50 8.21 1.22 8.18
CA LEU A 50 7.50 0.08 7.62
C LEU A 50 7.79 -0.05 6.11
N HIS A 51 7.73 1.06 5.38
CA HIS A 51 8.03 1.08 3.95
C HIS A 51 9.52 0.86 3.63
N ALA A 52 10.43 1.30 4.50
CA ALA A 52 11.87 1.09 4.34
C ALA A 52 12.34 -0.31 4.76
N PHE A 53 11.59 -0.98 5.65
CA PHE A 53 12.02 -2.22 6.32
C PHE A 53 12.41 -3.33 5.34
N ASN A 54 11.58 -3.60 4.32
CA ASN A 54 11.91 -4.63 3.35
C ASN A 54 13.16 -4.28 2.52
N ASP A 55 13.35 -3.01 2.17
CA ASP A 55 14.54 -2.56 1.45
C ASP A 55 15.81 -2.75 2.30
N GLU A 56 15.74 -2.44 3.60
CA GLU A 56 16.83 -2.70 4.55
C GLU A 56 17.18 -4.19 4.63
N LEU A 57 16.17 -5.07 4.68
CA LEU A 57 16.36 -6.52 4.70
C LEU A 57 17.00 -7.04 3.41
N VAL A 58 16.53 -6.57 2.25
CA VAL A 58 17.11 -6.94 0.95
C VAL A 58 18.57 -6.49 0.86
N HIS A 59 18.89 -5.26 1.26
CA HIS A 59 20.25 -4.74 1.26
C HIS A 59 21.18 -5.46 2.25
N LYS A 60 20.72 -5.74 3.48
CA LYS A 60 21.48 -6.51 4.47
C LYS A 60 21.89 -7.86 3.91
N LYS A 61 20.96 -8.58 3.26
CA LYS A 61 21.24 -9.88 2.63
C LYS A 61 22.31 -9.78 1.55
N THR A 62 22.20 -8.82 0.62
CA THR A 62 23.20 -8.62 -0.45
C THR A 62 24.61 -8.31 0.10
N VAL A 63 24.70 -7.48 1.15
CA VAL A 63 25.99 -7.13 1.79
C VAL A 63 26.58 -8.29 2.59
N CYS A 64 25.74 -9.15 3.17
CA CYS A 64 26.18 -10.29 3.95
C CYS A 64 26.60 -11.48 3.06
N GLU A 65 25.88 -11.74 1.97
CA GLU A 65 26.23 -12.76 0.97
C GLU A 65 27.53 -12.44 0.23
N SER A 66 27.93 -11.16 0.15
CA SER A 66 29.21 -10.74 -0.43
C SER A 66 30.41 -10.85 0.54
N ARG A 67 30.20 -11.29 1.80
CA ARG A 67 31.27 -11.47 2.79
C ARG A 67 31.57 -12.96 3.04
N VAL A 68 32.83 -13.35 2.80
CA VAL A 68 33.33 -14.75 2.90
C VAL A 68 33.23 -15.36 4.32
N HIS A 69 32.96 -14.58 5.37
CA HIS A 69 32.91 -15.02 6.77
C HIS A 69 31.61 -14.68 7.51
N TYR A 70 30.50 -14.46 6.79
CA TYR A 70 29.23 -14.18 7.44
C TYR A 70 28.66 -15.42 8.15
N LYS A 71 28.34 -15.30 9.44
CA LYS A 71 27.81 -16.38 10.29
C LYS A 71 26.28 -16.47 10.34
N GLY A 72 25.59 -15.85 9.38
CA GLY A 72 24.12 -15.79 9.33
C GLY A 72 23.56 -14.66 10.21
N ASP A 73 22.41 -14.11 9.79
CA ASP A 73 21.63 -13.23 10.65
C ASP A 73 20.92 -14.09 11.70
N LYS A 74 20.89 -13.64 12.95
CA LYS A 74 20.24 -14.37 14.04
C LYS A 74 18.72 -14.19 14.03
N SER A 75 18.20 -13.18 13.34
CA SER A 75 16.74 -12.95 13.18
C SER A 75 16.08 -14.01 12.28
N GLY A 76 16.80 -14.51 11.27
CA GLY A 76 16.24 -15.42 10.26
C GLY A 76 15.33 -14.74 9.22
N LEU A 77 15.17 -13.41 9.30
CA LEU A 77 14.38 -12.62 8.36
C LEU A 77 15.09 -12.43 7.02
N THR A 78 14.33 -12.51 5.94
CA THR A 78 14.82 -12.19 4.59
C THR A 78 13.81 -11.33 3.87
N GLY A 79 14.27 -10.22 3.28
CA GLY A 79 13.44 -9.37 2.45
C GLY A 79 13.02 -10.06 1.14
N THR A 80 11.97 -9.52 0.50
CA THR A 80 11.44 -10.00 -0.77
C THR A 80 11.66 -8.98 -1.89
N ILE A 81 11.84 -9.49 -3.10
CA ILE A 81 11.88 -8.70 -4.33
C ILE A 81 10.57 -8.78 -5.13
N LYS A 82 9.58 -9.51 -4.63
CA LYS A 82 8.27 -9.68 -5.26
C LYS A 82 7.20 -8.84 -4.58
N PHE A 83 6.14 -8.53 -5.32
CA PHE A 83 4.96 -7.83 -4.83
C PHE A 83 3.84 -8.83 -4.59
N GLY A 84 3.06 -8.65 -3.53
CA GLY A 84 2.00 -9.58 -3.21
C GLY A 84 1.75 -9.79 -1.73
N SER A 85 1.00 -10.84 -1.42
CA SER A 85 0.78 -11.28 -0.04
C SER A 85 0.54 -12.78 0.01
N ASP A 86 1.05 -13.43 1.05
CA ASP A 86 0.68 -14.81 1.41
C ASP A 86 -0.70 -14.88 2.06
N PHE A 87 -1.28 -13.72 2.41
CA PHE A 87 -2.59 -13.62 3.03
C PHE A 87 -3.59 -12.97 2.09
N ASP A 88 -4.87 -13.21 2.37
CA ASP A 88 -5.92 -12.46 1.71
C ASP A 88 -5.76 -10.98 2.05
N HIS A 89 -5.57 -10.17 1.02
CA HIS A 89 -5.68 -8.73 1.13
C HIS A 89 -7.13 -8.32 0.91
N PHE A 90 -7.60 -7.38 1.73
CA PHE A 90 -8.95 -6.84 1.70
C PHE A 90 -8.91 -5.34 1.46
N ILE A 91 -9.78 -4.84 0.60
CA ILE A 91 -10.00 -3.41 0.44
C ILE A 91 -11.45 -3.18 0.88
N GLY A 92 -11.65 -2.73 2.12
CA GLY A 92 -12.95 -2.83 2.79
C GLY A 92 -13.42 -4.29 2.84
N THR A 93 -14.63 -4.59 2.37
CA THR A 93 -15.12 -5.99 2.27
C THR A 93 -14.66 -6.73 1.01
N PHE A 94 -13.91 -6.09 0.11
CA PHE A 94 -13.51 -6.67 -1.16
C PHE A 94 -12.22 -7.46 -1.00
N ARG A 95 -12.29 -8.78 -1.13
CA ARG A 95 -11.12 -9.67 -1.05
C ARG A 95 -10.37 -9.72 -2.38
N THR A 96 -9.07 -9.47 -2.33
CA THR A 96 -8.11 -9.77 -3.41
C THR A 96 -7.39 -11.08 -3.12
N GLY A 97 -6.83 -11.72 -4.14
CA GLY A 97 -6.22 -13.05 -4.03
C GLY A 97 -4.84 -13.07 -3.36
N GLN A 98 -4.43 -14.25 -2.89
CA GLN A 98 -3.07 -14.57 -2.43
C GLN A 98 -2.16 -14.83 -3.63
N MET A 99 -1.59 -13.77 -4.19
CA MET A 99 -0.76 -13.84 -5.39
C MET A 99 0.55 -13.10 -5.16
N TRP A 100 1.62 -13.62 -5.76
CA TRP A 100 2.91 -12.96 -5.86
C TRP A 100 3.23 -12.66 -7.32
N ARG A 101 3.73 -11.46 -7.59
CA ARG A 101 4.14 -10.98 -8.91
C ARG A 101 5.55 -10.42 -8.85
N ASP A 102 6.21 -10.44 -10.00
CA ASP A 102 7.58 -9.92 -10.11
C ASP A 102 7.57 -8.39 -10.19
N THR A 103 6.43 -7.79 -10.57
CA THR A 103 6.30 -6.34 -10.67
C THR A 103 5.04 -5.82 -9.99
N TRP A 104 5.10 -4.58 -9.51
CA TRP A 104 3.95 -3.92 -8.88
C TRP A 104 2.77 -3.77 -9.84
N GLN A 105 3.03 -3.40 -11.12
CA GLN A 105 1.96 -3.23 -12.09
C GLN A 105 1.19 -4.52 -12.36
N GLU A 106 1.84 -5.68 -12.38
CA GLU A 106 1.16 -6.96 -12.53
C GLU A 106 0.22 -7.22 -11.34
N TYR A 107 0.70 -6.98 -10.13
CA TYR A 107 -0.09 -7.22 -8.92
C TYR A 107 -1.25 -6.21 -8.80
N PHE A 108 -0.95 -4.93 -8.92
CA PHE A 108 -1.93 -3.86 -8.79
C PHE A 108 -3.01 -3.90 -9.89
N ILE A 109 -2.63 -4.17 -11.15
CA ILE A 109 -3.61 -4.20 -12.25
C ILE A 109 -4.34 -5.54 -12.29
N GLY A 110 -3.62 -6.65 -12.23
CA GLY A 110 -4.17 -7.98 -12.40
C GLY A 110 -4.91 -8.51 -11.17
N ASP A 111 -4.35 -8.29 -9.98
CA ASP A 111 -4.83 -8.92 -8.75
C ASP A 111 -5.64 -7.96 -7.85
N ILE A 112 -5.57 -6.64 -8.07
CA ILE A 112 -6.34 -5.64 -7.33
C ILE A 112 -7.40 -4.96 -8.21
N LEU A 113 -6.99 -4.18 -9.22
CA LEU A 113 -7.91 -3.36 -10.01
C LEU A 113 -8.85 -4.18 -10.90
N GLN A 114 -8.34 -5.20 -11.61
CA GLN A 114 -9.18 -6.02 -12.49
C GLN A 114 -10.32 -6.72 -11.73
N PRO A 115 -10.09 -7.34 -10.56
CA PRO A 115 -11.17 -7.84 -9.72
C PRO A 115 -12.16 -6.75 -9.28
N LEU A 116 -11.68 -5.57 -8.85
CA LEU A 116 -12.54 -4.44 -8.45
C LEU A 116 -13.44 -3.98 -9.60
N MET A 117 -12.87 -3.82 -10.80
CA MET A 117 -13.61 -3.43 -12.00
C MET A 117 -14.65 -4.49 -12.40
N SER A 118 -14.31 -5.77 -12.26
CA SER A 118 -15.25 -6.87 -12.48
C SER A 118 -16.41 -6.84 -11.46
N GLY A 119 -16.11 -6.50 -10.21
CA GLY A 119 -17.09 -6.29 -9.15
C GLY A 119 -18.05 -5.13 -9.45
N LEU A 120 -17.51 -3.96 -9.85
CA LEU A 120 -18.31 -2.80 -10.26
C LEU A 120 -19.18 -3.11 -11.48
N GLN A 121 -18.64 -3.80 -12.49
CA GLN A 121 -19.39 -4.22 -13.66
C GLN A 121 -20.54 -5.18 -13.28
N THR A 122 -20.29 -6.10 -12.36
CA THR A 122 -21.33 -7.03 -11.86
C THR A 122 -22.42 -6.28 -11.09
N LYS A 123 -22.04 -5.30 -10.24
CA LYS A 123 -22.96 -4.56 -9.38
C LYS A 123 -23.81 -3.55 -10.17
N TYR A 124 -23.22 -2.82 -11.11
CA TYR A 124 -23.86 -1.66 -11.74
C TYR A 124 -24.06 -1.80 -13.26
N SER A 125 -23.44 -2.78 -13.91
CA SER A 125 -23.49 -2.96 -15.38
C SER A 125 -23.07 -1.71 -16.19
N ASP A 126 -22.17 -0.89 -15.63
CA ASP A 126 -21.70 0.36 -16.24
C ASP A 126 -20.78 0.10 -17.45
N ARG A 127 -21.39 0.10 -18.64
CA ARG A 127 -20.68 -0.12 -19.91
C ARG A 127 -19.63 0.95 -20.20
N THR A 128 -19.89 2.20 -19.83
CA THR A 128 -18.97 3.31 -20.08
C THR A 128 -17.69 3.14 -19.26
N LEU A 129 -17.79 2.73 -18.00
CA LEU A 129 -16.61 2.42 -17.19
C LEU A 129 -15.87 1.21 -17.76
N SER A 130 -16.59 0.17 -18.19
CA SER A 130 -15.97 -1.01 -18.82
C SER A 130 -15.15 -0.67 -20.07
N GLU A 131 -15.66 0.22 -20.93
CA GLU A 131 -14.95 0.70 -22.11
C GLU A 131 -13.70 1.51 -21.74
N LYS A 132 -13.81 2.40 -20.74
CA LYS A 132 -12.66 3.12 -20.19
C LYS A 132 -11.61 2.16 -19.63
N TRP A 133 -12.04 1.16 -18.86
CA TRP A 133 -11.16 0.18 -18.24
C TRP A 133 -10.41 -0.70 -19.26
N ALA A 134 -11.08 -1.12 -20.34
CA ALA A 134 -10.44 -1.88 -21.43
C ALA A 134 -9.23 -1.14 -22.02
N TRP A 135 -9.31 0.19 -22.10
CA TRP A 135 -8.20 1.03 -22.50
C TRP A 135 -7.20 1.22 -21.36
N LEU A 136 -7.65 1.63 -20.17
CA LEU A 136 -6.80 1.99 -19.03
C LEU A 136 -5.90 0.83 -18.58
N GLN A 137 -6.44 -0.38 -18.47
CA GLN A 137 -5.67 -1.55 -18.02
C GLN A 137 -4.44 -1.84 -18.89
N ARG A 138 -4.47 -1.44 -20.17
CA ARG A 138 -3.36 -1.60 -21.10
C ARG A 138 -2.25 -0.57 -20.91
N TYR A 139 -2.57 0.62 -20.43
CA TYR A 139 -1.64 1.75 -20.40
C TYR A 139 -1.23 2.19 -18.99
N ILE A 140 -2.04 1.93 -17.95
CA ILE A 140 -1.64 2.18 -16.55
C ILE A 140 -0.32 1.47 -16.18
N PRO A 141 -0.02 0.23 -16.63
CA PRO A 141 1.29 -0.39 -16.33
C PRO A 141 2.50 0.48 -16.68
N LYS A 142 2.42 1.26 -17.77
CA LYS A 142 3.49 2.16 -18.23
C LYS A 142 3.78 3.31 -17.26
N VAL A 143 2.89 3.57 -16.31
CA VAL A 143 3.11 4.57 -15.25
C VAL A 143 4.24 4.12 -14.32
N PHE A 144 4.35 2.81 -14.09
CA PHE A 144 5.27 2.19 -13.13
C PHE A 144 6.57 1.68 -13.77
N GLU A 145 6.56 1.33 -15.07
CA GLU A 145 7.73 0.76 -15.79
C GLU A 145 8.99 1.64 -15.76
N LYS A 146 8.86 2.95 -15.57
CA LYS A 146 9.98 3.90 -15.58
C LYS A 146 10.68 4.05 -14.23
N GLU A 147 10.21 3.35 -13.19
CA GLU A 147 10.83 3.36 -11.87
C GLU A 147 11.16 1.95 -11.41
N SER A 148 12.34 1.81 -10.80
CA SER A 148 12.70 0.60 -10.07
C SER A 148 11.99 0.64 -8.72
N LEU A 149 10.87 -0.07 -8.62
CA LEU A 149 10.10 -0.15 -7.40
C LEU A 149 10.62 -1.30 -6.52
N THR A 150 10.93 -1.00 -5.27
CA THR A 150 11.17 -2.03 -4.23
C THR A 150 9.84 -2.30 -3.52
N PRO A 151 9.47 -3.58 -3.29
CA PRO A 151 8.29 -3.90 -2.48
C PRO A 151 8.44 -3.33 -1.06
N ALA A 152 7.44 -2.57 -0.62
CA ALA A 152 7.32 -2.01 0.71
C ALA A 152 6.21 -2.77 1.46
N ILE A 153 6.33 -2.91 2.78
CA ILE A 153 5.23 -3.46 3.57
C ILE A 153 4.18 -2.37 3.72
N ASN A 154 3.03 -2.52 3.07
CA ASN A 154 1.93 -1.59 3.18
C ASN A 154 0.99 -2.01 4.32
N HIS A 155 0.43 -1.03 5.03
CA HIS A 155 -0.77 -1.20 5.84
C HIS A 155 -1.96 -1.63 4.97
N GLY A 156 -2.08 -1.07 3.76
CA GLY A 156 -3.05 -1.48 2.74
C GLY A 156 -4.50 -1.05 2.97
N ASP A 157 -4.83 -0.51 4.14
CA ASP A 157 -6.12 0.14 4.43
C ASP A 157 -5.95 1.37 5.35
N LEU A 158 -4.98 2.23 5.03
CA LEU A 158 -4.59 3.34 5.90
C LEU A 158 -5.50 4.57 5.70
N CYS A 159 -6.64 4.58 6.40
CA CYS A 159 -7.58 5.71 6.45
C CYS A 159 -7.64 6.36 7.85
N LEU A 160 -8.29 7.52 7.98
CA LEU A 160 -8.42 8.23 9.27
C LEU A 160 -9.11 7.37 10.34
N ALA A 161 -10.04 6.50 9.94
CA ALA A 161 -10.73 5.61 10.86
C ALA A 161 -9.81 4.53 11.45
N ASN A 162 -8.71 4.20 10.76
CA ASN A 162 -7.73 3.17 11.13
C ASN A 162 -6.47 3.76 11.78
N PHE A 163 -6.54 5.03 12.18
CA PHE A 163 -5.48 5.74 12.87
C PHE A 163 -6.02 6.35 14.17
N GLY A 164 -5.25 6.21 15.24
CA GLY A 164 -5.61 6.73 16.55
C GLY A 164 -4.40 7.22 17.32
N GLN A 165 -4.66 7.73 18.53
CA GLN A 165 -3.62 8.14 19.46
C GLN A 165 -3.93 7.59 20.86
N THR A 166 -2.91 7.03 21.48
CA THR A 166 -2.90 6.52 22.84
C THR A 166 -1.96 7.35 23.71
N GLU A 167 -1.97 7.12 25.03
CA GLU A 167 -1.00 7.74 25.96
C GLU A 167 0.46 7.40 25.60
N LYS A 168 0.65 6.24 24.95
CA LYS A 168 1.93 5.81 24.41
C LYS A 168 2.24 6.62 23.15
N GLY A 169 1.27 6.89 22.29
CA GLY A 169 1.49 7.62 21.05
C GLY A 169 0.55 7.12 19.95
N PRO A 170 0.84 7.41 18.67
CA PRO A 170 -0.03 7.03 17.58
C PRO A 170 -0.22 5.51 17.51
N VAL A 171 -1.30 5.06 16.91
CA VAL A 171 -1.63 3.65 16.70
C VAL A 171 -2.29 3.53 15.32
N VAL A 172 -1.94 2.49 14.56
CA VAL A 172 -2.72 2.10 13.37
C VAL A 172 -3.38 0.75 13.62
N PHE A 173 -4.54 0.49 13.04
CA PHE A 173 -5.27 -0.74 13.27
C PHE A 173 -6.02 -1.19 12.02
N ASP A 174 -6.47 -2.44 12.04
CA ASP A 174 -7.15 -3.12 10.93
C ASP A 174 -6.33 -3.15 9.63
N PRO A 175 -5.08 -3.65 9.69
CA PRO A 175 -4.23 -3.68 8.52
C PRO A 175 -4.69 -4.74 7.52
N SER A 176 -4.55 -4.38 6.26
CA SER A 176 -4.73 -5.25 5.11
C SER A 176 -3.40 -5.42 4.38
N VAL A 177 -2.48 -6.14 5.02
CA VAL A 177 -1.05 -6.13 4.67
C VAL A 177 -0.77 -6.75 3.30
N LEU A 178 0.07 -6.05 2.53
CA LEU A 178 0.69 -6.56 1.31
C LEU A 178 2.12 -5.99 1.14
N TYR A 179 2.92 -6.65 0.31
CA TYR A 179 4.15 -6.09 -0.24
C TYR A 179 3.81 -5.31 -1.51
N GLY A 180 3.77 -3.99 -1.39
CA GLY A 180 3.27 -3.09 -2.42
C GLY A 180 4.22 -1.96 -2.79
N HIS A 181 3.71 -1.03 -3.57
CA HIS A 181 4.39 0.25 -3.80
C HIS A 181 4.17 1.16 -2.58
N CYS A 182 5.24 1.72 -2.01
CA CYS A 182 5.16 2.58 -0.82
C CYS A 182 4.23 3.81 -1.01
N GLN A 183 4.12 4.35 -2.23
CA GLN A 183 3.23 5.46 -2.55
C GLN A 183 1.75 5.07 -2.49
N PHE A 184 1.41 3.78 -2.53
CA PHE A 184 0.03 3.31 -2.46
C PHE A 184 -0.62 3.74 -1.14
N ASP A 185 -0.03 3.39 0.00
CA ASP A 185 -0.52 3.84 1.31
C ASP A 185 -0.44 5.35 1.48
N LEU A 186 0.68 5.95 1.02
CA LEU A 186 0.90 7.38 1.19
C LEU A 186 -0.18 8.20 0.47
N ILE A 187 -0.49 7.85 -0.78
CA ILE A 187 -1.49 8.58 -1.57
C ILE A 187 -2.90 8.28 -1.07
N LEU A 188 -3.21 7.04 -0.69
CA LEU A 188 -4.53 6.74 -0.11
C LEU A 188 -4.76 7.51 1.19
N SER A 189 -3.76 7.57 2.07
CA SER A 189 -3.85 8.36 3.30
C SER A 189 -3.97 9.87 3.04
N TYR A 190 -3.36 10.37 1.96
CA TYR A 190 -3.50 11.76 1.52
C TYR A 190 -4.92 12.06 1.02
N LEU A 191 -5.52 11.17 0.22
CA LEU A 191 -6.88 11.32 -0.30
C LEU A 191 -7.95 11.23 0.81
N GLU A 192 -7.67 10.46 1.86
CA GLU A 192 -8.48 10.35 3.07
C GLU A 192 -8.21 11.48 4.08
N GLU A 193 -7.31 12.42 3.78
CA GLU A 193 -6.90 13.50 4.69
C GLU A 193 -6.46 12.98 6.07
N ALA A 194 -5.86 11.78 6.12
CA ALA A 194 -5.52 11.08 7.36
C ALA A 194 -4.35 11.73 8.12
N PHE A 195 -3.48 12.46 7.42
CA PHE A 195 -2.28 13.08 7.97
C PHE A 195 -2.12 14.53 7.50
N ASP A 196 -1.40 15.33 8.28
CA ASP A 196 -1.07 16.72 7.95
C ASP A 196 0.13 16.82 6.98
N GLU A 197 0.36 18.02 6.45
CA GLU A 197 1.48 18.26 5.53
C GLU A 197 2.85 17.97 6.17
N GLN A 198 2.98 18.21 7.48
CA GLN A 198 4.21 17.95 8.21
C GLN A 198 4.58 16.47 8.18
N PHE A 199 3.61 15.56 8.31
CA PHE A 199 3.83 14.12 8.17
C PHE A 199 4.46 13.77 6.82
N PHE A 200 3.89 14.26 5.71
CA PHE A 200 4.40 13.97 4.36
C PHE A 200 5.80 14.56 4.14
N GLN A 201 6.07 15.75 4.66
CA GLN A 201 7.39 16.37 4.58
C GLN A 201 8.46 15.55 5.33
N GLU A 202 8.16 15.08 6.53
CA GLU A 202 9.08 14.22 7.30
C GLU A 202 9.28 12.85 6.65
N TYR A 203 8.21 12.22 6.15
CA TYR A 203 8.28 10.96 5.41
C TYR A 203 9.27 11.07 4.23
N HIS A 204 9.18 12.17 3.47
CA HIS A 204 10.01 12.38 2.28
C HIS A 204 11.47 12.73 2.57
N LYS A 205 11.85 12.99 3.82
CA LYS A 205 13.28 13.10 4.19
C LYS A 205 14.00 11.76 4.16
N ILE A 206 13.27 10.66 4.33
CA ILE A 206 13.83 9.30 4.36
C ILE A 206 13.54 8.57 3.04
N ILE A 207 12.31 8.62 2.54
CA ILE A 207 11.92 8.06 1.24
C ILE A 207 11.63 9.21 0.27
N PRO A 208 12.58 9.60 -0.60
CA PRO A 208 12.44 10.76 -1.47
C PRO A 208 11.21 10.67 -2.36
N LYS A 209 10.55 11.82 -2.57
CA LYS A 209 9.40 11.91 -3.46
C LYS A 209 9.83 11.60 -4.90
N SER A 210 9.14 10.66 -5.54
CA SER A 210 9.32 10.36 -6.95
C SER A 210 8.94 11.57 -7.82
N SER A 211 9.69 11.79 -8.90
CA SER A 211 9.33 12.80 -9.92
C SER A 211 8.03 12.48 -10.65
N ARG A 212 7.59 11.21 -10.60
CA ARG A 212 6.33 10.69 -11.15
C ARG A 212 5.20 10.65 -10.11
N CYS A 213 5.38 11.22 -8.91
CA CYS A 213 4.37 11.22 -7.86
C CYS A 213 2.99 11.70 -8.33
N ASN A 214 2.93 12.70 -9.22
CA ASN A 214 1.67 13.18 -9.79
C ASN A 214 1.00 12.13 -10.70
N ASP A 215 1.78 11.35 -11.45
CA ASP A 215 1.24 10.27 -12.29
C ASP A 215 0.65 9.15 -11.40
N PHE A 216 1.35 8.82 -10.30
CA PHE A 216 0.86 7.85 -9.30
C PHE A 216 -0.41 8.33 -8.62
N LEU A 217 -0.47 9.63 -8.26
CA LEU A 217 -1.65 10.24 -7.65
C LEU A 217 -2.89 10.06 -8.51
N LEU A 218 -2.80 10.35 -9.81
CA LEU A 218 -3.94 10.20 -10.71
C LEU A 218 -4.45 8.75 -10.80
N VAL A 219 -3.53 7.78 -10.86
CA VAL A 219 -3.88 6.36 -10.91
C VAL A 219 -4.51 5.88 -9.60
N TYR A 220 -3.93 6.25 -8.45
CA TYR A 220 -4.45 5.84 -7.16
C TYR A 220 -5.71 6.58 -6.75
N GLU A 221 -5.92 7.81 -7.21
CA GLU A 221 -7.19 8.53 -7.05
C GLU A 221 -8.32 7.85 -7.85
N PHE A 222 -8.03 7.37 -9.07
CA PHE A 222 -8.99 6.55 -9.81
C PHE A 222 -9.36 5.26 -9.06
N PHE A 223 -8.34 4.55 -8.56
CA PHE A 223 -8.54 3.36 -7.74
C PHE A 223 -9.37 3.67 -6.49
N TYR A 224 -9.01 4.74 -5.76
CA TYR A 224 -9.69 5.19 -4.56
C TYR A 224 -11.18 5.43 -4.80
N HIS A 225 -11.54 6.22 -5.81
CA HIS A 225 -12.95 6.47 -6.12
C HIS A 225 -13.70 5.21 -6.54
N ALA A 226 -13.06 4.31 -7.28
CA ALA A 226 -13.65 3.02 -7.65
C ALA A 226 -13.95 2.15 -6.42
N VAL A 227 -13.04 2.11 -5.44
CA VAL A 227 -13.24 1.43 -4.16
C VAL A 227 -14.41 2.04 -3.40
N MET A 228 -14.42 3.37 -3.28
CA MET A 228 -15.49 4.09 -2.56
C MET A 228 -16.85 3.89 -3.24
N TRP A 229 -16.91 3.89 -4.57
CA TRP A 229 -18.15 3.60 -5.28
C TRP A 229 -18.63 2.16 -5.07
N TYR A 230 -17.72 1.20 -5.02
CA TYR A 230 -18.07 -0.19 -4.75
C TYR A 230 -18.72 -0.36 -3.37
N HIS A 231 -18.16 0.27 -2.33
CA HIS A 231 -18.58 0.12 -0.93
C HIS A 231 -19.74 1.03 -0.52
N ILE A 232 -19.70 2.30 -0.89
CA ILE A 232 -20.65 3.31 -0.40
C ILE A 232 -21.92 3.35 -1.25
N ASP A 233 -21.84 2.97 -2.53
CA ASP A 233 -22.98 2.99 -3.45
C ASP A 233 -23.61 4.39 -3.61
N ASP A 234 -22.75 5.40 -3.78
CA ASP A 234 -23.15 6.81 -3.97
C ASP A 234 -22.72 7.31 -5.37
N VAL A 235 -23.65 8.01 -6.04
CA VAL A 235 -23.46 8.62 -7.36
C VAL A 235 -22.28 9.60 -7.40
N LYS A 236 -21.95 10.25 -6.28
CA LYS A 236 -20.76 11.09 -6.16
C LYS A 236 -19.50 10.30 -6.51
N TYR A 237 -19.34 9.10 -5.94
CA TYR A 237 -18.17 8.27 -6.21
C TYR A 237 -18.21 7.66 -7.61
N GLN A 238 -19.38 7.32 -8.14
CA GLN A 238 -19.51 6.96 -9.56
C GLN A 238 -18.96 8.07 -10.47
N CYS A 239 -19.43 9.31 -10.30
CA CYS A 239 -18.96 10.45 -11.07
C CYS A 239 -17.45 10.67 -10.91
N SER A 240 -16.94 10.58 -9.68
CA SER A 240 -15.51 10.71 -9.41
C SER A 240 -14.66 9.59 -10.03
N THR A 241 -15.13 8.34 -10.03
CA THR A 241 -14.47 7.21 -10.74
C THR A 241 -14.38 7.49 -12.23
N HIS A 242 -15.47 7.96 -12.85
CA HIS A 242 -15.48 8.29 -14.27
C HIS A 242 -14.55 9.46 -14.61
N SER A 243 -14.58 10.53 -13.82
CA SER A 243 -13.76 11.72 -14.05
C SER A 243 -12.26 11.46 -13.82
N SER A 244 -11.90 10.71 -12.78
CA SER A 244 -10.51 10.29 -12.54
C SER A 244 -10.00 9.34 -13.62
N ALA A 245 -10.84 8.40 -14.10
CA ALA A 245 -10.51 7.55 -15.26
C ALA A 245 -10.16 8.38 -16.51
N ASP A 246 -10.92 9.46 -16.78
CA ASP A 246 -10.65 10.37 -17.90
C ASP A 246 -9.32 11.12 -17.70
N ARG A 247 -9.04 11.63 -16.48
CA ARG A 247 -7.76 12.28 -16.17
C ARG A 247 -6.56 11.35 -16.35
N VAL A 248 -6.67 10.09 -15.94
CA VAL A 248 -5.62 9.08 -16.15
C VAL A 248 -5.41 8.85 -17.65
N LYS A 249 -6.50 8.73 -18.42
CA LYS A 249 -6.43 8.56 -19.87
C LYS A 249 -5.77 9.75 -20.56
N ASP A 250 -6.15 10.98 -20.22
CA ASP A 250 -5.58 12.20 -20.77
C ASP A 250 -4.08 12.32 -20.49
N MET A 251 -3.67 12.02 -19.25
CA MET A 251 -2.26 11.97 -18.86
C MET A 251 -1.50 10.96 -19.72
N LEU A 252 -2.01 9.74 -19.85
CA LEU A 252 -1.36 8.67 -20.61
C LEU A 252 -1.29 8.98 -22.12
N GLN A 253 -2.33 9.60 -22.69
CA GLN A 253 -2.32 10.00 -24.10
C GLN A 253 -1.26 11.06 -24.39
N LYS A 254 -1.15 12.08 -23.53
CA LYS A 254 -0.12 13.13 -23.65
C LYS A 254 1.29 12.56 -23.55
N GLN A 255 1.51 11.58 -22.68
CA GLN A 255 2.84 11.04 -22.43
C GLN A 255 3.27 9.92 -23.38
N TYR A 256 2.34 9.12 -23.92
CA TYR A 256 2.67 7.84 -24.58
C TYR A 256 2.08 7.65 -25.97
N ILE A 257 1.19 8.55 -26.43
CA ILE A 257 0.47 8.38 -27.71
C ILE A 257 0.63 9.59 -28.61
N THR A 258 0.92 10.77 -28.06
CA THR A 258 1.16 11.96 -28.87
C THR A 258 2.63 11.97 -29.34
N THR A 259 2.86 11.44 -30.55
CA THR A 259 4.02 11.71 -31.41
C THR A 259 3.52 11.91 -32.83
#